data_AF-A0A8S8YR50-F1
#
_entry.id   AF-A0A8S8YR50-F1
#
_cell.length_a   1.000
_cell.length_b   1.000
_cell.length_c   1.000
_cell.angle_alpha   90.00
_cell.angle_beta   90.00
_cell.angle_gamma   90.00
#
_symmetry.space_group_name_H-M   'P 1'
#
loop_
_entity.id
_entity.type
_entity.pdbx_description
1 polymer ?
#
loop_
_entity_poly.entity_id
_entity_poly.type
_entity_poly.pdbx_seq_one_letter_code
_entity_poly.pdbx_strand_id
1 'polypeptide(L)' 'MSVHYTLERWRKAQNFTFRLGKERLTFTEYDKVTLVTIPFKGTLLLVSTEPRINYDPIIEKINSILTDWEKI' A
#
# COMPACT_ATOMS: atom_id res chain seq x y z
N MET A 1 -16.41 2.71 19.79
CA MET A 1 -15.97 3.65 18.74
C MET A 1 -17.20 4.29 18.12
N SER A 2 -17.30 5.62 18.09
CA SER A 2 -18.50 6.35 17.62
C SER A 2 -18.59 6.40 16.09
N VAL A 3 -19.78 6.17 15.54
CA VAL A 3 -20.14 6.16 14.11
C VAL A 3 -19.57 7.34 13.31
N HIS A 4 -19.42 8.50 13.95
CA HIS A 4 -18.89 9.72 13.34
C HIS A 4 -17.44 9.56 12.82
N TYR A 5 -16.57 8.91 13.58
CA TYR A 5 -15.15 8.76 13.23
C TYR A 5 -14.94 7.77 12.09
N THR A 6 -15.78 6.75 12.02
CA THR A 6 -15.78 5.76 10.94
C THR A 6 -16.26 6.36 9.62
N LEU A 7 -17.25 7.26 9.65
CA LEU A 7 -17.79 7.89 8.44
C LEU A 7 -16.79 8.84 7.77
N GLU A 8 -16.14 9.68 8.57
CA GLU A 8 -15.08 10.61 8.12
C GLU A 8 -13.92 9.86 7.46
N ARG A 9 -13.48 8.75 8.07
CA ARG A 9 -12.41 7.90 7.54
C ARG A 9 -12.81 7.26 6.22
N TRP A 10 -14.03 6.75 6.12
CA TRP A 10 -14.54 6.10 4.92
C TRP A 10 -14.70 7.08 3.75
N ARG A 11 -15.23 8.27 4.03
CA ARG A 11 -15.37 9.35 3.05
C ARG A 11 -14.01 9.83 2.54
N LYS A 12 -13.00 9.95 3.40
CA LYS A 12 -11.62 10.24 2.97
C LYS A 12 -11.07 9.14 2.06
N ALA A 13 -11.23 7.87 2.44
CA ALA A 13 -10.77 6.73 1.64
C ALA A 13 -11.43 6.69 0.24
N GLN A 14 -12.74 6.87 0.16
CA GLN A 14 -13.46 6.92 -1.14
C GLN A 14 -13.03 8.10 -2.01
N ASN A 15 -12.80 9.27 -1.40
CA ASN A 15 -12.36 10.45 -2.12
C ASN A 15 -10.96 10.28 -2.74
N PHE A 16 -10.07 9.52 -2.10
CA PHE A 16 -8.75 9.24 -2.68
C PHE A 16 -8.85 8.34 -3.91
N THR A 17 -9.67 7.29 -3.87
CA THR A 17 -9.88 6.44 -5.05
C THR A 17 -10.47 7.22 -6.22
N PHE A 18 -11.42 8.12 -5.95
CA PHE A 18 -12.01 8.96 -6.98
C PHE A 18 -11.03 9.99 -7.55
N ARG A 19 -10.21 10.63 -6.71
CA ARG A 19 -9.30 11.72 -7.14
C ARG A 19 -7.96 11.24 -7.68
N LEU A 20 -7.43 10.13 -7.15
CA LEU A 20 -6.08 9.63 -7.44
C LEU A 20 -6.09 8.29 -8.20
N GLY A 21 -7.26 7.64 -8.31
CA GLY A 21 -7.40 6.31 -8.89
C GLY A 21 -7.22 5.19 -7.86
N LYS A 22 -7.22 3.94 -8.35
CA LYS A 22 -7.03 2.76 -7.49
C LYS A 22 -5.61 2.74 -6.93
N GLU A 23 -5.49 2.52 -5.63
CA GLU A 23 -4.22 2.37 -4.94
C GLU A 23 -3.42 1.22 -5.55
N ARG A 24 -2.17 1.49 -5.95
CA ARG A 24 -1.25 0.46 -6.47
C ARG A 24 -0.29 -0.02 -5.40
N LEU A 25 0.18 0.89 -4.56
CA LEU A 25 1.11 0.65 -3.47
C LEU A 25 1.12 1.86 -2.52
N THR A 26 1.36 1.62 -1.24
CA THR A 26 1.53 2.65 -0.22
C THR A 26 2.79 2.38 0.59
N PHE A 27 3.60 3.44 0.75
CA PHE A 27 4.72 3.46 1.68
C PHE A 27 4.31 4.18 2.95
N THR A 28 4.55 3.56 4.09
CA THR A 28 4.37 4.21 5.40
C THR A 28 5.66 4.06 6.19
N GLU A 29 6.38 5.18 6.32
CA GLU A 29 7.58 5.24 7.14
C GLU A 29 7.20 5.40 8.61
N TYR A 30 7.66 4.46 9.43
CA TYR A 30 7.67 4.55 10.88
C TYR A 30 9.10 4.79 11.36
N ASP A 31 9.23 5.21 12.61
CA ASP A 31 10.52 5.50 13.26
C ASP A 31 11.56 4.36 13.10
N LYS A 32 11.09 3.10 13.11
CA LYS A 32 11.95 1.92 13.10
C LYS A 32 11.86 1.07 11.84
N VAL A 33 10.84 1.24 11.02
CA VAL A 33 10.55 0.38 9.87
C VAL A 33 9.80 1.17 8.80
N THR A 34 10.03 0.85 7.54
CA THR A 34 9.14 1.28 6.45
C THR A 34 8.23 0.12 6.09
N LEU A 35 6.92 0.37 6.13
CA LEU A 35 5.91 -0.59 5.72
C LEU A 35 5.51 -0.32 4.27
N VAL A 36 5.65 -1.33 3.43
CA VAL A 36 5.16 -1.32 2.05
C VAL A 36 3.88 -2.15 2.01
N THR A 37 2.77 -1.50 1.65
CA THR A 37 1.45 -2.13 1.53
C THR A 37 1.07 -2.20 0.06
N ILE A 38 0.76 -3.40 -0.43
CA ILE A 38 0.39 -3.62 -1.82
C ILE A 38 -0.91 -4.42 -1.89
N PRO A 39 -1.97 -3.88 -2.50
CA PRO A 39 -3.18 -4.64 -2.80
C PRO A 39 -2.92 -5.61 -3.98
N PHE A 40 -3.12 -6.91 -3.76
CA PHE A 40 -2.98 -7.95 -4.77
C PHE A 40 -4.15 -8.94 -4.74
N LYS A 41 -4.91 -9.05 -5.85
CA LYS A 41 -6.04 -9.97 -6.02
C LYS A 41 -6.99 -10.05 -4.80
N GLY A 42 -7.33 -8.90 -4.20
CA GLY A 42 -8.23 -8.81 -3.03
C GLY A 42 -7.58 -9.09 -1.67
N THR A 43 -6.28 -9.41 -1.65
CA THR A 43 -5.46 -9.58 -0.44
C THR A 43 -4.48 -8.41 -0.30
N LEU A 44 -4.02 -8.13 0.92
CA LEU A 44 -2.99 -7.13 1.20
C LEU A 44 -1.65 -7.81 1.46
N LEU A 45 -0.65 -7.50 0.64
CA LEU A 45 0.73 -7.88 0.88
C LEU A 45 1.41 -6.79 1.71
N LEU A 46 2.03 -7.20 2.81
CA LEU A 46 2.70 -6.32 3.75
C LEU A 46 4.17 -6.70 3.82
N VAL A 47 5.04 -5.77 3.46
CA VAL A 47 6.50 -5.95 3.52
C VAL A 47 7.08 -4.91 4.46
N SER A 48 7.79 -5.34 5.50
CA SER A 48 8.52 -4.47 6.41
C SER A 48 9.98 -4.40 5.99
N THR A 49 10.50 -3.20 5.75
CA THR A 49 11.91 -2.94 5.43
C THR A 49 12.52 -2.00 6.47
N GLU A 50 13.85 -1.90 6.48
CA GLU A 50 14.53 -0.89 7.30
C GLU A 50 14.19 0.53 6.79
N PRO A 51 14.18 1.53 7.67
CA PRO A 51 13.90 2.91 7.29
C PRO A 51 15.06 3.51 6.49
N ARG A 52 14.75 4.46 5.59
CA ARG A 52 15.72 5.23 4.77
C ARG A 52 16.49 4.43 3.71
N ILE A 53 15.97 3.29 3.27
CA ILE A 53 16.51 2.55 2.11
C ILE A 53 16.06 3.22 0.79
N ASN A 54 16.86 3.08 -0.27
CA ASN A 54 16.44 3.46 -1.62
C ASN A 54 15.29 2.56 -2.12
N TYR A 55 14.12 3.15 -2.37
CA TYR A 55 12.88 2.43 -2.67
C TYR A 55 12.77 1.97 -4.12
N ASP A 56 13.44 2.62 -5.07
CA ASP A 56 13.39 2.27 -6.49
C ASP A 56 13.67 0.78 -6.77
N PRO A 57 14.78 0.18 -6.29
CA PRO A 57 15.08 -1.23 -6.55
C PRO A 57 14.09 -2.19 -5.86
N ILE A 58 13.52 -1.76 -4.73
CA ILE A 58 12.53 -2.56 -4.00
C ILE A 58 11.23 -2.61 -4.79
N ILE A 59 10.78 -1.46 -5.31
CA ILE A 59 9.56 -1.36 -6.14
C ILE A 59 9.71 -2.20 -7.41
N GLU A 60 10.85 -2.10 -8.10
CA GLU A 60 11.10 -2.85 -9.33
C GLU A 60 11.05 -4.37 -9.07
N LYS A 61 11.71 -4.82 -7.99
CA LYS A 61 11.70 -6.23 -7.60
C LYS A 61 10.31 -6.71 -7.21
N ILE A 62 9.56 -5.91 -6.47
CA ILE A 62 8.19 -6.27 -6.10
C ILE A 62 7.31 -6.34 -7.35
N ASN A 63 7.37 -5.37 -8.26
CA ASN A 63 6.61 -5.40 -9.51
C ASN A 63 6.96 -6.61 -10.38
N SER A 64 8.23 -7.00 -10.43
CA SER A 64 8.68 -8.21 -11.12
C SER A 64 8.05 -9.48 -10.53
N ILE A 65 8.07 -9.61 -9.19
CA ILE A 65 7.46 -10.76 -8.49
C ILE A 65 5.94 -10.78 -8.71
N LEU A 66 5.27 -9.63 -8.62
CA LEU A 66 3.82 -9.54 -8.83
C LEU A 66 3.44 -9.93 -10.26
N THR A 67 4.23 -9.53 -11.25
CA THR A 67 4.02 -9.91 -12.66
C THR A 67 4.14 -11.42 -12.87
N ASP A 68 5.04 -12.06 -12.13
CA ASP A 68 5.19 -13.52 -12.14
C ASP A 68 3.98 -14.22 -11.49
N TRP A 69 3.54 -13.72 -10.33
CA TRP A 69 2.37 -14.24 -9.60
C TRP A 69 1.03 -13.98 -10.29
N GLU A 70 0.96 -13.05 -11.24
CA GLU A 70 -0.22 -12.88 -12.09
C GLU A 70 -0.36 -13.96 -13.15
N LYS A 71 0.76 -14.60 -13.56
CA LYS A 71 0.77 -15.67 -14.58
C LYS A 71 0.41 -17.04 -14.02
N ILE A 72 0.40 -17.19 -12.69
CA ILE A 72 -0.01 -18.37 -11.93
C ILE A 72 -1.50 -18.25 -11.59
#